data_AF-A0A8T6FQV0-F1
#
_entry.id   AF-A0A8T6FQV0-F1
#
_cell.length_a   1.000
_cell.length_b   1.000
_cell.length_c   1.000
_cell.angle_alpha   90.00
_cell.angle_beta   90.00
_cell.angle_gamma   90.00
#
_symmetry.space_group_name_H-M   'P 1'
#
loop_
_entity.id
_entity.type
_entity.pdbx_description
1 polymer ?
#
loop_
_entity_poly.entity_id
_entity_poly.type
_entity_poly.pdbx_seq_one_letter_code
_entity_poly.pdbx_strand_id
1 'polypeptide(L)'
;MILSNTSIASALDAGLLVIDPRPPGPGSTDSAGRYNTTSIDLTLGEMLRIPARGLSLIIDPRAGDTAATLSTLYQPQPIDPVQGYRLDPGPDRLVLGATREYVALPRPPDVPDADPEQPALAARVEGKSTLARYGLLVHFTAPTIHANFAGTITLEIMNLGSAPITLYQDMPICQLIIEQVHGDPIQATSRFQGQTDPAGAI
;
A
#
# COMPACT_ATOMS: atom_id res chain seq x y z
N MET A 1 8.58 -17.94 2.97
CA MET A 1 7.84 -18.67 1.91
C MET A 1 6.75 -17.74 1.39
N ILE A 2 6.46 -17.72 0.08
CA ILE A 2 5.38 -16.90 -0.52
C ILE A 2 4.06 -17.69 -0.51
N LEU A 3 2.95 -17.03 -0.16
CA LEU A 3 1.61 -17.63 -0.18
C LEU A 3 1.02 -17.62 -1.61
N SER A 4 0.36 -18.72 -2.00
CA SER A 4 -0.49 -18.76 -3.20
C SER A 4 -1.81 -18.02 -2.99
N ASN A 5 -2.59 -17.75 -4.05
CA ASN A 5 -3.95 -17.22 -3.92
C ASN A 5 -4.83 -18.00 -2.95
N THR A 6 -4.77 -19.34 -2.97
CA THR A 6 -5.55 -20.20 -2.07
C THR A 6 -5.11 -20.00 -0.63
N SER A 7 -3.80 -19.94 -0.36
CA SER A 7 -3.28 -19.69 0.99
C SER A 7 -3.55 -18.26 1.46
N ILE A 8 -3.53 -17.27 0.57
CA ILE A 8 -3.93 -15.89 0.87
C ILE A 8 -5.42 -15.86 1.27
N ALA A 9 -6.29 -16.54 0.52
CA ALA A 9 -7.70 -16.66 0.86
C ALA A 9 -7.91 -17.34 2.22
N SER A 10 -7.21 -18.45 2.50
CA SER A 10 -7.27 -19.11 3.80
C SER A 10 -6.75 -18.22 4.95
N ALA A 11 -5.70 -17.43 4.71
CA ALA A 11 -5.20 -16.47 5.72
C ALA A 11 -6.23 -15.37 6.01
N LEU A 12 -6.95 -14.89 5.00
CA LEU A 12 -8.07 -13.95 5.17
C LEU A 12 -9.23 -14.58 5.94
N ASP A 13 -9.57 -15.84 5.66
CA ASP A 13 -10.62 -16.58 6.38
C ASP A 13 -10.26 -16.80 7.85
N ALA A 14 -8.99 -17.09 8.13
CA ALA A 14 -8.49 -17.30 9.49
C ALA A 14 -8.21 -15.99 10.26
N GLY A 15 -8.37 -14.82 9.64
CA GLY A 15 -8.06 -13.53 10.27
C GLY A 15 -6.56 -13.24 10.47
N LEU A 16 -5.67 -14.06 9.88
CA LEU A 16 -4.22 -13.87 9.91
C LEU A 16 -3.73 -12.80 8.94
N LEU A 17 -4.54 -12.53 7.92
CA LEU A 17 -4.42 -11.40 7.02
C LEU A 17 -5.76 -10.68 7.06
N VAL A 18 -5.75 -9.37 7.23
CA VAL A 18 -6.93 -8.53 7.09
C VAL A 18 -6.70 -7.62 5.90
N ILE A 19 -7.67 -7.58 4.99
CA ILE A 19 -7.78 -6.58 3.93
C ILE A 19 -9.23 -6.10 3.99
N ASP A 20 -9.44 -4.82 4.28
CA ASP A 20 -10.76 -4.23 4.45
C ASP A 20 -10.90 -2.96 3.59
N PRO A 21 -11.84 -2.92 2.62
CA PRO A 21 -12.84 -3.95 2.31
C PRO A 21 -12.24 -5.21 1.72
N ARG A 22 -12.81 -6.36 2.12
CA ARG A 22 -12.33 -7.67 1.69
C ARG A 22 -12.52 -7.87 0.18
N PRO A 23 -11.45 -8.21 -0.57
CA PRO A 23 -11.54 -8.54 -1.98
C PRO A 23 -12.46 -9.75 -2.25
N PRO A 24 -13.21 -9.78 -3.38
CA PRO A 24 -13.96 -10.96 -3.79
C PRO A 24 -13.04 -12.17 -3.95
N GLY A 25 -13.46 -13.33 -3.42
CA GLY A 25 -12.63 -14.53 -3.34
C GLY A 25 -12.11 -15.07 -4.70
N PRO A 26 -11.11 -15.97 -4.67
CA PRO A 26 -10.57 -16.58 -5.89
C PRO A 26 -11.65 -17.24 -6.76
N GLY A 27 -11.61 -17.04 -8.07
CA GLY A 27 -12.57 -17.64 -9.00
C GLY A 27 -13.93 -16.92 -9.10
N SER A 28 -14.08 -15.77 -8.43
CA SER A 28 -15.20 -14.85 -8.68
C SER A 28 -15.31 -14.51 -10.17
N THR A 29 -16.52 -14.60 -10.73
CA THR A 29 -16.83 -14.16 -12.10
C THR A 29 -16.96 -12.64 -12.21
N ASP A 30 -16.78 -11.93 -11.10
CA ASP A 30 -16.69 -10.47 -11.14
C ASP A 30 -15.46 -10.07 -11.96
N SER A 31 -15.66 -9.15 -12.89
CA SER A 31 -14.64 -8.64 -13.81
C SER A 31 -13.43 -8.00 -13.12
N ALA A 32 -13.51 -7.82 -11.80
CA ALA A 32 -12.49 -7.24 -10.94
C ALA A 32 -11.69 -8.28 -10.12
N GLY A 33 -11.56 -9.53 -10.58
CA GLY A 33 -10.76 -10.57 -9.89
C GLY A 33 -9.44 -10.02 -9.35
N ARG A 34 -9.27 -10.03 -8.02
CA ARG A 34 -8.15 -9.40 -7.30
C ARG A 34 -7.00 -10.34 -7.01
N TYR A 35 -7.24 -11.64 -7.12
CA TYR A 35 -6.26 -12.67 -6.81
C TYR A 35 -5.46 -13.05 -8.07
N ASN A 36 -4.15 -12.93 -7.99
CA ASN A 36 -3.22 -13.60 -8.91
C ASN A 36 -2.65 -14.86 -8.23
N THR A 37 -1.95 -15.72 -8.96
CA THR A 37 -1.45 -17.01 -8.44
C THR A 37 -0.70 -16.93 -7.12
N THR A 38 0.03 -15.83 -6.87
CA THR A 38 0.88 -15.60 -5.68
C THR A 38 0.82 -14.16 -5.17
N SER A 39 -0.25 -13.43 -5.48
CA SER A 39 -0.44 -12.06 -5.00
C SER A 39 -1.91 -11.68 -4.97
N ILE A 40 -2.22 -10.58 -4.28
CA ILE A 40 -3.55 -9.98 -4.26
C ILE A 40 -3.45 -8.49 -4.53
N ASP A 41 -4.24 -7.98 -5.46
CA ASP A 41 -4.23 -6.58 -5.85
C ASP A 41 -4.90 -5.70 -4.77
N LEU A 42 -4.37 -4.48 -4.54
CA LEU A 42 -5.00 -3.39 -3.77
C LEU A 42 -5.37 -2.19 -4.68
N THR A 43 -6.37 -1.42 -4.27
CA THR A 43 -6.97 -0.33 -5.06
C THR A 43 -6.50 1.02 -4.56
N LEU A 44 -6.48 2.02 -5.45
CA LEU A 44 -6.13 3.39 -5.09
C LEU A 44 -7.26 4.06 -4.30
N GLY A 45 -6.94 4.71 -3.18
CA GLY A 45 -7.88 5.54 -2.43
C GLY A 45 -8.30 6.80 -3.18
N GLU A 46 -9.27 7.54 -2.62
CA GLU A 46 -9.85 8.74 -3.25
C GLU A 46 -9.00 10.01 -3.09
N MET A 47 -8.01 9.99 -2.20
CA MET A 47 -7.17 11.15 -1.86
C MET A 47 -5.71 10.93 -2.24
N LEU A 48 -5.12 11.95 -2.85
CA LEU A 48 -3.69 12.08 -3.08
C LEU A 48 -3.10 13.21 -2.24
N ARG A 49 -1.79 13.20 -2.07
CA ARG A 49 -0.98 14.26 -1.49
C ARG A 49 0.01 14.72 -2.57
N ILE A 50 -0.20 15.92 -3.11
CA ILE A 50 0.60 16.46 -4.24
C ILE A 50 1.61 17.49 -3.73
N PRO A 51 2.80 17.62 -4.38
CA PRO A 51 3.81 18.57 -3.95
C PRO A 51 3.28 20.01 -3.92
N ALA A 52 3.46 20.70 -2.80
CA ALA A 52 3.17 22.12 -2.68
C ALA A 52 4.12 22.92 -3.60
N ARG A 53 3.58 23.96 -4.23
CA ARG A 53 4.36 24.80 -5.17
C ARG A 53 5.08 25.92 -4.44
N GLY A 54 6.26 26.29 -4.94
CA GLY A 54 6.99 27.47 -4.48
C GLY A 54 7.65 27.30 -3.11
N LEU A 55 7.82 26.07 -2.63
CA LEU A 55 8.58 25.81 -1.41
C LEU A 55 10.08 25.97 -1.66
N SER A 56 10.74 26.70 -0.76
CA SER A 56 12.20 26.74 -0.65
C SER A 56 12.61 26.01 0.62
N LEU A 57 12.50 24.68 0.61
CA LEU A 57 12.81 23.82 1.74
C LEU A 57 14.07 22.98 1.46
N ILE A 58 14.94 22.86 2.46
CA ILE A 58 16.01 21.87 2.49
C ILE A 58 15.60 20.80 3.51
N ILE A 59 15.52 19.55 3.06
CA ILE A 59 15.21 18.42 3.94
C ILE A 59 16.53 17.93 4.56
N ASP A 60 16.71 18.07 5.87
CA ASP A 60 17.73 17.32 6.64
C ASP A 60 17.02 16.16 7.35
N PRO A 61 17.20 14.90 6.90
CA PRO A 61 16.55 13.75 7.50
C PRO A 61 16.90 13.51 8.98
N ARG A 62 17.96 14.16 9.50
CA ARG A 62 18.35 14.08 10.91
C ARG A 62 17.68 15.14 11.77
N ALA A 63 17.12 16.18 11.15
CA ALA A 63 16.53 17.31 11.84
C ALA A 63 15.00 17.22 11.76
N GLY A 64 14.37 16.87 12.88
CA GLY A 64 12.95 17.14 13.10
C GLY A 64 11.98 15.99 12.88
N ASP A 65 10.72 16.37 12.77
CA ASP A 65 9.56 15.50 12.64
C ASP A 65 9.22 15.28 11.16
N THR A 66 9.40 14.04 10.70
CA THR A 66 9.14 13.63 9.32
C THR A 66 7.68 13.89 8.92
N ALA A 67 6.71 13.62 9.80
CA ALA A 67 5.29 13.75 9.47
C ALA A 67 4.90 15.23 9.30
N ALA A 68 5.40 16.09 10.19
CA ALA A 68 5.22 17.54 10.07
C ALA A 68 5.86 18.11 8.79
N THR A 69 7.04 17.59 8.44
CA THR A 69 7.75 17.97 7.21
C THR A 69 6.96 17.55 5.97
N LEU A 70 6.48 16.30 5.91
CA LEU A 70 5.66 15.81 4.81
C LEU A 70 4.34 16.59 4.67
N SER A 71 3.70 16.92 5.79
CA SER A 71 2.47 17.73 5.81
C SER A 71 2.69 19.15 5.27
N THR A 72 3.92 19.67 5.33
CA THR A 72 4.29 20.96 4.72
C THR A 72 4.59 20.79 3.22
N LEU A 73 5.27 19.70 2.86
CA LEU A 73 5.68 19.40 1.49
C LEU A 73 4.51 19.05 0.57
N TYR A 74 3.44 18.48 1.11
CA TYR A 74 2.33 17.96 0.32
C TYR A 74 0.98 18.52 0.75
N GLN A 75 0.11 18.78 -0.23
CA GLN A 75 -1.26 19.22 -0.02
C GLN A 75 -2.25 18.14 -0.45
N PRO A 76 -3.40 18.00 0.25
CA PRO A 76 -4.43 17.05 -0.13
C PRO A 76 -5.06 17.42 -1.47
N GLN A 77 -5.27 16.42 -2.30
CA GLN A 77 -5.89 16.53 -3.62
C GLN A 77 -6.84 15.35 -3.83
N PRO A 78 -8.17 15.57 -3.81
CA PRO A 78 -9.13 14.54 -4.19
C PRO A 78 -8.95 14.15 -5.66
N ILE A 79 -9.16 12.87 -5.96
CA ILE A 79 -9.25 12.35 -7.32
C ILE A 79 -10.65 12.63 -7.84
N ASP A 80 -10.75 13.25 -9.02
CA ASP A 80 -12.06 13.47 -9.65
C ASP A 80 -12.69 12.12 -10.04
N PRO A 81 -13.95 11.83 -9.65
CA PRO A 81 -14.56 10.52 -9.88
C PRO A 81 -14.84 10.22 -11.37
N VAL A 82 -14.86 11.24 -12.23
CA VAL A 82 -15.16 11.09 -13.66
C VAL A 82 -13.89 11.30 -14.51
N GLN A 83 -13.11 12.32 -14.20
CA GLN A 83 -11.92 12.72 -14.96
C GLN A 83 -10.63 12.09 -14.44
N GLY A 84 -10.62 11.59 -13.21
CA GLY A 84 -9.42 11.11 -12.53
C GLY A 84 -8.42 12.22 -12.21
N TYR A 85 -7.23 11.81 -11.77
CA TYR A 85 -6.09 12.68 -11.56
C TYR A 85 -5.05 12.46 -12.67
N ARG A 86 -4.76 13.51 -13.43
CA ARG A 86 -3.72 13.46 -14.46
C ARG A 86 -2.33 13.58 -13.81
N LEU A 87 -1.56 12.51 -13.90
CA LEU A 87 -0.15 12.46 -13.51
C LEU A 87 0.75 12.61 -14.76
N ASP A 88 1.27 13.81 -14.96
CA ASP A 88 2.26 14.08 -16.01
C ASP A 88 3.62 13.43 -15.69
N PRO A 89 4.41 13.05 -16.71
CA PRO A 89 5.78 12.59 -16.50
C PRO A 89 6.67 13.68 -15.89
N GLY A 90 7.63 13.29 -15.04
CA GLY A 90 8.69 14.19 -14.58
C GLY A 90 9.25 13.87 -13.20
N PRO A 91 10.51 14.27 -12.92
CA PRO A 91 11.17 13.99 -11.65
C PRO A 91 10.67 14.85 -10.47
N ASP A 92 9.92 15.92 -10.74
CA ASP A 92 9.34 16.86 -9.77
C ASP A 92 7.88 16.52 -9.42
N ARG A 93 7.41 15.32 -9.81
CA ARG A 93 5.99 14.92 -9.78
C ARG A 93 5.71 13.69 -8.90
N LEU A 94 6.53 13.46 -7.87
CA LEU A 94 6.19 12.48 -6.85
C LEU A 94 4.88 12.88 -6.16
N VAL A 95 3.91 11.98 -6.15
CA VAL A 95 2.63 12.11 -5.44
C VAL A 95 2.55 10.99 -4.41
N LEU A 96 2.08 11.28 -3.20
CA LEU A 96 1.75 10.23 -2.24
C LEU A 96 0.29 9.85 -2.38
N GLY A 97 0.01 8.56 -2.49
CA GLY A 97 -1.33 8.00 -2.41
C GLY A 97 -1.40 6.99 -1.27
N ALA A 98 -2.60 6.52 -0.95
CA ALA A 98 -2.80 5.38 -0.08
C ALA A 98 -3.67 4.34 -0.79
N THR A 99 -3.53 3.07 -0.40
CA THR A 99 -4.51 2.06 -0.76
C THR A 99 -5.86 2.42 -0.15
N ARG A 100 -6.94 2.10 -0.87
CA ARG A 100 -8.29 2.18 -0.30
C ARG A 100 -8.46 1.16 0.82
N GLU A 101 -7.84 0.00 0.68
CA GLU A 101 -7.91 -1.06 1.66
C GLU A 101 -7.03 -0.78 2.87
N TYR A 102 -7.59 -1.00 4.06
CA TYR A 102 -6.86 -1.19 5.30
C TYR A 102 -6.28 -2.61 5.33
N VAL A 103 -5.01 -2.74 5.66
CA VAL A 103 -4.29 -4.01 5.72
C VAL A 103 -3.80 -4.26 7.14
N ALA A 104 -4.03 -5.46 7.67
CA ALA A 104 -3.39 -5.89 8.92
C ALA A 104 -2.79 -7.30 8.81
N LEU A 105 -1.67 -7.49 9.50
CA LEU A 105 -0.92 -8.75 9.56
C LEU A 105 -0.76 -9.18 11.03
N PRO A 106 -1.85 -9.46 11.76
CA PRO A 106 -1.80 -9.75 13.19
C PRO A 106 -0.89 -10.95 13.47
N ARG A 107 -0.27 -10.96 14.65
CA ARG A 107 0.51 -12.13 15.07
C ARG A 107 -0.44 -13.29 15.38
N PRO A 108 -0.06 -14.54 15.08
CA PRO A 108 -0.90 -15.70 15.34
C PRO A 108 -1.45 -15.80 16.77
N PRO A 109 -0.68 -15.52 17.85
CA PRO A 109 -1.23 -15.54 19.21
C PRO A 109 -2.31 -14.48 19.50
N ASP A 110 -2.38 -13.43 18.67
CA ASP A 110 -3.33 -12.33 18.81
C ASP A 110 -4.62 -12.58 17.98
N VAL A 111 -4.67 -13.67 17.22
CA VAL A 111 -5.82 -14.05 16.37
C VAL A 111 -6.63 -15.16 17.05
N PRO A 112 -7.95 -14.98 17.28
CA PRO A 112 -8.80 -16.04 17.83
C PRO A 112 -8.77 -17.31 16.98
N ASP A 113 -8.73 -18.47 17.65
CA ASP A 113 -8.76 -19.81 17.04
C ASP A 113 -7.59 -20.14 16.08
N ALA A 114 -6.61 -19.24 15.94
CA ALA A 114 -5.38 -19.49 15.21
C ALA A 114 -4.42 -20.40 15.99
N ASP A 115 -3.64 -21.21 15.27
CA ASP A 115 -2.51 -21.94 15.86
C ASP A 115 -1.44 -20.92 16.28
N PRO A 116 -1.11 -20.79 17.58
CA PRO A 116 -0.13 -19.81 18.05
C PRO A 116 1.28 -20.12 17.56
N GLU A 117 1.58 -21.36 17.15
CA GLU A 117 2.89 -21.80 16.69
C GLU A 117 3.07 -21.62 15.16
N GLN A 118 2.01 -21.27 14.43
CA GLN A 118 2.14 -21.04 13.00
C GLN A 118 2.96 -19.77 12.71
N PRO A 119 3.57 -19.64 11.52
CA PRO A 119 4.38 -18.48 11.20
C PRO A 119 3.57 -17.18 11.14
N ALA A 120 4.12 -16.10 11.71
CA ALA A 120 3.61 -14.75 11.46
C ALA A 120 3.73 -14.38 9.97
N LEU A 121 2.89 -13.44 9.51
CA LEU A 121 2.90 -12.97 8.13
C LEU A 121 3.58 -11.60 8.02
N ALA A 122 4.34 -11.42 6.94
CA ALA A 122 4.81 -10.15 6.42
C ALA A 122 4.31 -10.00 4.98
N ALA A 123 4.44 -8.83 4.38
CA ALA A 123 4.12 -8.64 2.98
C ALA A 123 5.08 -7.70 2.26
N ARG A 124 5.07 -7.73 0.93
CA ARG A 124 5.66 -6.72 0.07
C ARG A 124 4.57 -6.04 -0.75
N VAL A 125 4.54 -4.72 -0.77
CA VAL A 125 3.81 -3.96 -1.78
C VAL A 125 4.63 -3.91 -3.06
N GLU A 126 4.01 -4.24 -4.18
CA GLU A 126 4.64 -4.24 -5.50
C GLU A 126 3.78 -3.55 -6.54
N GLY A 127 4.44 -2.98 -7.55
CA GLY A 127 3.76 -2.49 -8.74
C GLY A 127 3.12 -3.60 -9.56
N LYS A 128 2.13 -3.23 -10.40
CA LYS A 128 1.54 -4.15 -11.37
C LYS A 128 2.34 -4.09 -12.68
N SER A 129 2.65 -5.25 -13.28
CA SER A 129 3.46 -5.30 -14.51
C SER A 129 2.86 -4.45 -15.65
N THR A 130 1.53 -4.43 -15.78
CA THR A 130 0.83 -3.60 -16.77
C THR A 130 1.11 -2.10 -16.57
N LEU A 131 1.07 -1.62 -15.32
CA LEU A 131 1.30 -0.21 -15.00
C LEU A 131 2.78 0.17 -15.08
N ALA A 132 3.67 -0.73 -14.66
CA ALA A 132 5.12 -0.55 -14.79
C ALA A 132 5.55 -0.39 -16.26
N ARG A 133 4.88 -1.08 -17.21
CA ARG A 133 5.13 -0.92 -18.65
C ARG A 133 4.70 0.45 -19.20
N TYR A 134 3.79 1.15 -18.52
CA TYR A 134 3.48 2.56 -18.81
C TYR A 134 4.44 3.53 -18.13
N GLY A 135 5.39 3.03 -17.32
CA GLY A 135 6.31 3.84 -16.53
C GLY A 135 5.77 4.25 -15.16
N LEU A 136 4.63 3.69 -14.71
CA LEU A 136 4.09 3.99 -13.39
C LEU A 136 4.84 3.21 -12.30
N LEU A 137 5.46 3.95 -11.40
CA LEU A 137 6.06 3.47 -10.16
C LEU A 137 5.07 3.75 -9.01
N VAL A 138 4.94 2.82 -8.07
CA VAL A 138 3.99 2.94 -6.93
C VAL A 138 4.66 2.80 -5.55
N HIS A 139 5.93 2.44 -5.54
CA HIS A 139 6.82 2.51 -4.38
C HIS A 139 8.25 2.68 -4.86
N PHE A 140 9.13 3.22 -4.03
CA PHE A 140 10.56 3.06 -4.23
C PHE A 140 11.28 2.82 -2.90
N THR A 141 12.13 1.80 -2.87
CA THR A 141 13.05 1.46 -1.77
C THR A 141 12.44 0.87 -0.49
N ALA A 142 11.13 1.03 -0.24
CA ALA A 142 10.48 0.55 0.98
C ALA A 142 9.24 -0.33 0.72
N PRO A 143 9.36 -1.48 0.03
CA PRO A 143 8.21 -2.33 -0.27
C PRO A 143 7.69 -3.12 0.94
N THR A 144 8.46 -3.21 2.02
CA THR A 144 8.20 -4.16 3.10
C THR A 144 7.09 -3.68 4.04
N ILE A 145 6.09 -4.53 4.22
CA ILE A 145 5.07 -4.42 5.25
C ILE A 145 5.41 -5.44 6.34
N HIS A 146 5.75 -4.93 7.52
CA HIS A 146 6.23 -5.74 8.63
C HIS A 146 5.11 -6.56 9.28
N ALA A 147 5.48 -7.67 9.91
CA ALA A 147 4.55 -8.42 10.75
C ALA A 147 3.94 -7.51 11.82
N ASN A 148 2.67 -7.77 12.16
CA ASN A 148 1.87 -6.97 13.09
C ASN A 148 1.58 -5.52 12.65
N PHE A 149 1.92 -5.14 11.41
CA PHE A 149 1.46 -3.90 10.81
C PHE A 149 -0.07 -3.90 10.71
N ALA A 150 -0.67 -2.72 10.89
CA ALA A 150 -2.08 -2.47 10.63
C ALA A 150 -2.23 -1.02 10.11
N GLY A 151 -2.90 -0.80 8.98
CA GLY A 151 -3.03 0.52 8.35
C GLY A 151 -3.30 0.45 6.85
N THR A 152 -3.57 1.59 6.22
CA THR A 152 -3.51 1.70 4.75
C THR A 152 -2.06 1.70 4.28
N ILE A 153 -1.81 1.22 3.07
CA ILE A 153 -0.46 1.20 2.50
C ILE A 153 -0.21 2.51 1.77
N THR A 154 0.78 3.27 2.24
CA THR A 154 1.28 4.46 1.51
C THR A 154 1.93 4.04 0.20
N LEU A 155 1.67 4.79 -0.86
CA LEU A 155 2.20 4.59 -2.20
C LEU A 155 2.99 5.83 -2.62
N GLU A 156 4.24 5.64 -3.01
CA GLU A 156 5.05 6.69 -3.64
C GLU A 156 4.90 6.63 -5.17
N ILE A 157 3.95 7.40 -5.69
CA ILE A 157 3.51 7.30 -7.08
C ILE A 157 4.30 8.28 -7.96
N MET A 158 4.97 7.76 -8.99
CA MET A 158 5.69 8.55 -9.99
C MET A 158 5.41 8.04 -11.40
N ASN A 159 5.30 8.97 -12.35
CA ASN A 159 5.26 8.67 -13.78
C ASN A 159 6.63 8.87 -14.41
N LEU A 160 7.32 7.76 -14.68
CA LEU A 160 8.59 7.69 -15.38
C LEU A 160 8.43 7.41 -16.89
N GLY A 161 7.18 7.36 -17.37
CA GLY A 161 6.84 7.12 -18.77
C GLY A 161 7.01 8.36 -19.64
N SER A 162 6.65 8.24 -20.92
CA SER A 162 6.70 9.34 -21.89
C SER A 162 5.37 10.08 -22.08
N ALA A 163 4.30 9.60 -21.47
CA ALA A 163 2.95 10.13 -21.61
C ALA A 163 2.26 10.30 -20.25
N PRO A 164 1.32 11.25 -20.12
CA PRO A 164 0.50 11.40 -18.91
C PRO A 164 -0.33 10.14 -18.62
N ILE A 165 -0.43 9.80 -17.35
CA ILE A 165 -1.26 8.68 -16.86
C ILE A 165 -2.42 9.27 -16.05
N THR A 166 -3.63 8.80 -16.29
CA THR A 166 -4.78 9.20 -15.47
C THR A 166 -4.99 8.16 -14.38
N LEU A 167 -4.94 8.60 -13.13
CA LEU A 167 -5.20 7.78 -11.95
C LEU A 167 -6.67 7.93 -11.56
N TYR A 168 -7.34 6.82 -11.29
CA TYR A 168 -8.73 6.81 -10.82
C TYR A 168 -8.78 6.19 -9.43
N GLN A 169 -9.66 6.70 -8.58
CA GLN A 169 -10.03 5.98 -7.36
C GLN A 169 -10.56 4.58 -7.71
N ASP A 170 -10.40 3.64 -6.80
CA ASP A 170 -10.80 2.23 -6.95
C ASP A 170 -10.07 1.43 -8.05
N MET A 171 -9.16 2.05 -8.80
CA MET A 171 -8.38 1.30 -9.79
C MET A 171 -7.39 0.34 -9.09
N PRO A 172 -7.18 -0.88 -9.60
CA PRO A 172 -6.06 -1.71 -9.17
C PRO A 172 -4.73 -0.97 -9.38
N ILE A 173 -4.00 -0.69 -8.30
CA ILE A 173 -2.80 0.18 -8.35
C ILE A 173 -1.52 -0.58 -7.98
N CYS A 174 -1.60 -1.44 -6.97
CA CYS A 174 -0.49 -2.26 -6.50
C CYS A 174 -0.98 -3.67 -6.17
N GLN A 175 -0.06 -4.53 -5.77
CA GLN A 175 -0.34 -5.88 -5.33
C GLN A 175 0.49 -6.22 -4.10
N LEU A 176 -0.04 -7.07 -3.24
CA LEU A 176 0.69 -7.63 -2.11
C LEU A 176 1.22 -9.02 -2.45
N ILE A 177 2.50 -9.23 -2.15
CA ILE A 177 3.09 -10.58 -2.02
C ILE A 177 3.17 -10.88 -0.54
N ILE A 178 2.44 -11.90 -0.08
CA ILE A 178 2.40 -12.29 1.34
C ILE A 178 3.43 -13.37 1.63
N GLU A 179 4.13 -13.24 2.75
CA GLU A 179 5.23 -14.12 3.14
C GLU A 179 5.15 -14.57 4.60
N GLN A 180 5.56 -15.80 4.84
CA GLN A 180 5.79 -16.30 6.20
C GLN A 180 7.13 -15.80 6.75
N VAL A 181 7.10 -15.27 7.97
CA VAL A 181 8.25 -14.87 8.77
C VAL A 181 8.76 -16.08 9.55
N HIS A 182 10.08 -16.32 9.51
CA HIS A 182 10.70 -17.38 10.28
C HIS A 182 11.07 -16.90 11.70
N GLY A 183 10.70 -17.69 12.72
CA GLY A 183 10.85 -17.33 14.12
C GLY A 183 9.74 -16.40 14.63
N ASP A 184 9.76 -16.08 15.92
CA ASP A 184 8.80 -15.17 16.54
C ASP A 184 9.31 -13.71 16.43
N PRO A 185 8.64 -12.83 15.66
CA PRO A 185 9.06 -11.44 15.55
C PRO A 185 8.76 -10.67 16.84
N ILE A 186 9.80 -10.03 17.39
CA ILE A 186 9.63 -9.05 18.46
C ILE A 186 9.12 -7.75 17.84
N GLN A 187 8.00 -7.24 18.36
CA GLN A 187 7.42 -5.98 17.86
C GLN A 187 8.40 -4.82 18.06
N ALA A 188 8.77 -4.18 16.94
CA ALA A 188 9.46 -2.91 16.97
C ALA A 188 8.45 -1.76 17.08
N THR A 189 8.86 -0.65 17.71
CA THR A 189 8.06 0.58 17.71
C THR A 189 7.92 1.11 16.29
N SER A 190 6.69 1.20 15.78
CA SER A 190 6.39 1.77 14.47
C SER A 190 5.70 3.12 14.62
N ARG A 191 6.17 4.12 13.85
CA ARG A 191 5.53 5.45 13.76
C ARG A 191 4.27 5.45 12.91
N PHE A 192 4.07 4.41 12.10
CA PHE A 192 3.04 4.33 11.06
C PHE A 192 1.97 3.27 11.38
N GLN A 193 1.96 2.75 12.61
CA GLN A 193 0.92 1.83 13.07
C GLN A 193 -0.43 2.56 13.10
N GLY A 194 -1.42 2.00 12.43
CA GLY A 194 -2.78 2.53 12.35
C GLY A 194 -2.97 3.65 11.34
N GLN A 195 -1.97 3.97 10.49
CA GLN A 195 -2.07 5.08 9.56
C GLN A 195 -3.24 4.91 8.58
N THR A 196 -3.90 6.03 8.27
CA THR A 196 -4.92 6.13 7.22
C THR A 196 -4.61 7.24 6.22
N ASP A 197 -3.66 8.12 6.54
CA ASP A 197 -3.16 9.17 5.66
C ASP A 197 -1.75 8.84 5.14
N PRO A 198 -1.48 9.01 3.84
CA PRO A 198 -0.17 8.67 3.27
C PRO A 198 0.98 9.56 3.74
N ALA A 199 0.72 10.73 4.33
CA ALA A 199 1.75 11.56 4.98
C ALA A 199 2.11 11.06 6.40
N GLY A 200 1.49 9.97 6.86
CA GLY A 200 1.76 9.37 8.18
C GLY A 200 1.09 10.11 9.34
N ALA A 201 0.06 10.93 9.07
CA ALA A 201 -0.81 11.44 10.12
C ALA A 201 -1.69 10.28 10.64
N ILE A 202 -1.71 10.11 11.96
CA ILE A 202 -2.60 9.19 12.68
C ILE A 202 -4.01 9.79 12.70
#